data_AF-A0A7Y5RXG4-F1
#
_entry.id   AF-A0A7Y5RXG4-F1
#
_cell.length_a   1.000
_cell.length_b   1.000
_cell.length_c   1.000
_cell.angle_alpha   90.00
_cell.angle_beta   90.00
_cell.angle_gamma   90.00
#
_symmetry.space_group_name_H-M   'P 1'
#
loop_
_entity.id
_entity.type
_entity.pdbx_description
1 polymer ?
#
loop_
_entity_poly.entity_id
_entity_poly.type
_entity_poly.pdbx_seq_one_letter_code
_entity_poly.pdbx_strand_id
1 'polypeptide(L)'
;AAVQRDLVVRPADLELRRPVMRRDLLRRLAESSGGRYFEIDEASAAPDLIEDRGESSVIRERPRPLWDNGYVFALLILLVTAEWIGRKRAKLL
;
A
#
# COMPACT_ATOMS: atom_id res chain seq x y z
N ALA A 1 -44.09 16.24 16.83
CA ALA A 1 -43.53 14.90 16.58
C ALA A 1 -42.59 15.00 15.38
N ALA A 2 -41.30 14.72 15.55
CA ALA A 2 -40.33 14.77 14.46
C ALA A 2 -40.48 13.52 13.59
N VAL A 3 -40.69 13.71 12.28
CA VAL A 3 -40.78 12.61 11.32
C VAL A 3 -39.36 12.16 10.99
N GLN A 4 -38.92 11.06 11.60
CA GLN A 4 -37.66 10.41 11.24
C GLN A 4 -37.94 9.59 9.96
N ARG A 5 -37.33 9.99 8.84
CA ARG A 5 -37.37 9.23 7.59
C ARG A 5 -36.17 8.30 7.57
N ASP A 6 -36.43 7.01 7.59
CA ASP A 6 -35.38 5.99 7.46
C ASP A 6 -34.85 6.00 6.03
N LEU A 7 -33.69 6.63 5.82
CA LEU A 7 -32.96 6.58 4.58
C LEU A 7 -32.13 5.29 4.55
N VAL A 8 -32.66 4.27 3.90
CA VAL A 8 -31.95 3.01 3.69
C VAL A 8 -30.91 3.21 2.59
N VAL A 9 -29.66 3.43 2.98
CA VAL A 9 -28.52 3.48 2.06
C VAL A 9 -28.09 2.05 1.75
N ARG A 10 -28.46 1.56 0.56
CA ARG A 10 -27.90 0.32 0.01
C ARG A 10 -26.67 0.64 -0.82
N PRO A 11 -25.62 -0.20 -0.80
CA PRO A 11 -24.53 -0.06 -1.74
C PRO A 11 -25.09 -0.06 -3.16
N ALA A 12 -24.57 0.84 -4.01
CA ALA A 12 -25.09 0.99 -5.36
C ALA A 12 -24.72 -0.24 -6.19
N ASP A 13 -25.71 -1.09 -6.51
CA ASP A 13 -25.56 -2.32 -7.33
C ASP A 13 -25.29 -2.02 -8.83
N LEU A 14 -24.63 -0.91 -9.16
CA LEU A 14 -24.43 -0.45 -10.53
C LEU A 14 -23.64 -1.44 -11.38
N GLU A 15 -22.67 -2.11 -10.78
CA GLU A 15 -21.86 -3.16 -11.43
C GLU A 15 -22.72 -4.40 -11.76
N LEU A 16 -23.65 -4.77 -10.88
CA LEU A 16 -24.56 -5.91 -11.09
C LEU A 16 -25.63 -5.62 -12.16
N ARG A 17 -26.01 -4.35 -12.34
CA ARG A 17 -26.99 -3.94 -13.37
C ARG A 17 -26.41 -3.98 -14.78
N ARG A 18 -25.09 -3.88 -14.94
CA ARG A 18 -24.40 -3.90 -16.23
C ARG A 18 -23.13 -4.75 -16.13
N PRO A 19 -23.27 -6.09 -16.11
CA PRO A 19 -22.14 -7.01 -15.95
C PRO A 19 -21.27 -7.14 -17.22
N VAL A 20 -21.53 -6.32 -18.26
CA VAL A 20 -20.84 -6.41 -19.54
C VAL A 20 -19.57 -5.55 -19.55
N MET A 21 -18.52 -6.09 -20.16
CA MET A 21 -17.27 -5.35 -20.36
C MET A 21 -17.49 -4.13 -21.26
N ARG A 22 -17.07 -2.94 -20.80
CA ARG A 22 -17.20 -1.69 -21.54
C ARG A 22 -16.02 -1.45 -22.48
N ARG A 23 -15.98 -2.18 -23.59
CA ARG A 23 -14.89 -2.14 -24.60
C ARG A 23 -14.53 -0.72 -25.03
N ASP A 24 -15.52 0.12 -25.33
CA ASP A 24 -15.29 1.51 -25.75
C ASP A 24 -14.56 2.35 -24.70
N LEU A 25 -14.86 2.12 -23.42
CA LEU A 25 -14.22 2.83 -22.32
C LEU A 25 -12.77 2.34 -22.16
N LEU A 26 -12.55 1.03 -22.23
CA LEU A 26 -11.21 0.45 -22.14
C LEU A 26 -10.31 0.90 -23.29
N ARG A 27 -10.86 1.01 -24.51
CA ARG A 27 -10.13 1.53 -25.68
C ARG A 27 -9.73 2.99 -25.49
N ARG A 28 -10.67 3.85 -25.09
CA ARG A 28 -10.40 5.27 -24.79
C ARG A 28 -9.36 5.42 -23.68
N LEU A 29 -9.42 4.57 -22.66
CA LEU A 29 -8.45 4.58 -21.57
C LEU A 29 -7.04 4.25 -22.08
N ALA A 30 -6.90 3.20 -22.89
CA ALA A 30 -5.64 2.82 -23.50
C ALA A 30 -5.08 3.94 -24.40
N GLU A 31 -5.92 4.55 -25.24
CA GLU A 31 -5.52 5.69 -26.08
C GLU A 31 -5.05 6.88 -25.23
N SER A 32 -5.75 7.18 -24.13
CA SER A 32 -5.42 8.32 -23.26
C SER A 32 -4.13 8.12 -22.45
N SER A 33 -3.76 6.88 -22.15
CA SER A 33 -2.53 6.55 -21.42
C SER A 33 -1.32 6.34 -22.35
N GLY A 34 -1.51 6.44 -23.67
CA GLY A 34 -0.49 6.10 -24.65
C GLY A 34 -0.24 4.59 -24.79
N GLY A 35 -1.15 3.76 -24.25
CA GLY A 35 -1.12 2.31 -24.36
C GLY A 35 -1.89 1.79 -25.59
N ARG A 36 -2.02 0.45 -25.66
CA ARG A 36 -2.77 -0.24 -26.70
C ARG A 36 -3.82 -1.15 -26.07
N TYR A 37 -5.01 -1.18 -26.67
CA TYR A 37 -6.07 -2.12 -26.31
C TYR A 37 -5.90 -3.41 -27.14
N PHE A 38 -6.04 -4.56 -26.47
CA PHE A 38 -5.99 -5.89 -27.09
C PHE A 38 -7.33 -6.58 -26.88
N GLU A 39 -7.84 -7.27 -27.90
CA GLU A 39 -8.92 -8.24 -27.70
C GLU A 39 -8.37 -9.54 -27.10
N ILE A 40 -9.27 -10.41 -26.60
CA ILE A 40 -8.87 -11.61 -25.84
C ILE A 40 -8.10 -12.63 -26.69
N ASP A 41 -8.36 -12.67 -27.99
CA ASP A 41 -7.67 -13.47 -28.99
C ASP A 41 -6.25 -12.94 -29.29
N GLU A 42 -6.01 -11.65 -29.06
CA GLU A 42 -4.72 -10.98 -29.25
C GLU A 42 -3.88 -10.94 -27.96
N ALA A 43 -4.42 -11.43 -26.84
CA ALA A 43 -3.80 -11.34 -25.52
C ALA A 43 -2.41 -12.00 -25.45
N SER A 44 -2.13 -12.98 -26.31
CA SER A 44 -0.84 -13.64 -26.43
C SER A 44 0.29 -12.74 -26.94
N ALA A 45 -0.04 -11.66 -27.66
CA ALA A 45 0.92 -10.69 -28.18
C ALA A 45 1.25 -9.56 -27.19
N ALA A 46 0.49 -9.45 -26.10
CA ALA A 46 0.70 -8.41 -25.09
C ALA A 46 2.07 -8.52 -24.38
N PRO A 47 2.56 -9.72 -23.97
CA PRO A 47 3.87 -9.85 -23.33
C PRO A 47 5.03 -9.37 -24.18
N ASP A 48 4.98 -9.59 -25.50
CA ASP A 48 6.05 -9.22 -26.44
C ASP A 48 6.21 -7.70 -26.60
N LEU A 49 5.16 -6.94 -26.30
CA LEU A 49 5.13 -5.48 -26.39
C LEU A 49 5.44 -4.79 -25.06
N ILE A 50 5.48 -5.56 -23.97
CA ILE A 50 5.94 -5.08 -22.68
C ILE A 50 7.47 -5.16 -22.74
N GLU A 51 8.10 -4.01 -22.93
CA GLU A 51 9.55 -3.89 -22.76
C GLU A 51 9.92 -4.47 -21.39
N ASP A 52 10.86 -5.42 -21.36
CA ASP A 52 11.42 -5.99 -20.14
C ASP A 52 12.22 -4.90 -19.42
N ARG A 53 11.49 -4.01 -18.75
CA ARG A 53 11.99 -3.08 -17.74
C ARG A 53 12.17 -3.80 -16.41
N GLY A 54 12.48 -5.10 -16.44
CA GLY A 54 13.30 -5.77 -15.45
C GLY A 54 14.71 -5.19 -15.41
N GLU A 55 14.87 -3.85 -15.39
CA GLU A 55 15.80 -3.33 -14.41
C GLU A 55 15.31 -3.93 -13.11
N SER A 56 16.17 -4.72 -12.48
CA SER A 56 16.01 -5.10 -11.11
C SER A 56 15.48 -3.88 -10.39
N SER A 57 14.18 -3.91 -10.06
CA SER A 57 13.73 -3.20 -8.89
C SER A 57 14.50 -3.90 -7.80
N VAL A 58 15.74 -3.46 -7.60
CA VAL A 58 16.50 -3.57 -6.37
C VAL A 58 15.45 -3.11 -5.40
N ILE A 59 14.76 -4.10 -4.81
CA ILE A 59 13.72 -3.88 -3.84
C ILE A 59 14.35 -2.86 -2.93
N ARG A 60 13.85 -1.62 -3.05
CA ARG A 60 14.38 -0.45 -2.35
C ARG A 60 14.66 -0.95 -0.97
N GLU A 61 15.94 -0.99 -0.62
CA GLU A 61 16.50 -1.77 0.48
C GLU A 61 15.46 -1.90 1.58
N ARG A 62 14.99 -3.14 1.81
CA ARG A 62 13.98 -3.42 2.83
C ARG A 62 14.39 -2.62 4.07
N PRO A 63 13.56 -1.67 4.56
CA PRO A 63 14.01 -0.71 5.55
C PRO A 63 14.52 -1.51 6.74
N ARG A 64 15.84 -1.50 6.93
CA ARG A 64 16.46 -2.23 8.04
C ARG A 64 15.99 -1.54 9.30
N PRO A 65 15.14 -2.18 10.10
CA PRO A 65 14.57 -1.52 11.25
C PRO A 65 15.71 -1.23 12.24
N LEU A 66 15.92 0.02 12.65
CA LEU A 66 17.00 0.35 13.60
C LEU A 66 16.83 -0.38 14.94
N TRP A 67 15.60 -0.77 15.28
CA TRP A 67 15.24 -1.54 16.48
C TRP A 67 15.74 -2.99 16.46
N ASP A 68 16.16 -3.53 15.31
CA ASP A 68 16.72 -4.89 15.20
C ASP A 68 18.23 -4.93 15.53
N ASN A 69 18.83 -3.77 15.82
CA ASN A 69 20.23 -3.67 16.23
C ASN A 69 20.35 -3.84 17.75
N GLY A 70 20.87 -5.00 18.20
CA GLY A 70 21.06 -5.30 19.63
C GLY A 70 21.86 -4.25 20.42
N TYR A 71 22.74 -3.47 19.76
CA TYR A 71 23.46 -2.36 20.38
C TYR A 71 22.56 -1.18 20.78
N VAL A 72 21.50 -0.88 20.02
CA VAL A 72 20.53 0.18 20.37
C VAL A 72 19.77 -0.20 21.63
N PHE A 73 19.40 -1.48 21.76
CA PHE A 73 18.78 -2.02 22.96
C PHE A 73 19.71 -1.95 24.18
N ALA A 74 20.99 -2.33 24.00
CA ALA A 74 21.99 -2.22 25.06
C ALA A 74 22.21 -0.76 25.51
N LEU A 75 22.23 0.20 24.57
CA LEU A 75 22.34 1.63 24.88
C LEU A 75 21.14 2.13 25.71
N LEU A 76 19.92 1.74 25.34
CA LEU A 76 18.71 2.11 26.10
C LEU A 76 18.74 1.56 27.53
N ILE A 77 19.09 0.28 27.70
CA ILE A 77 19.23 -0.33 29.03
C ILE A 77 20.29 0.41 29.85
N LEU A 78 21.43 0.73 29.25
CA LEU A 78 22.50 1.45 29.93
C LEU A 78 22.06 2.84 30.36
N LEU A 79 21.33 3.57 29.51
CA LEU A 79 20.85 4.91 29.81
C LEU A 79 19.85 4.90 30.98
N VAL A 80 18.90 3.97 30.98
CA VAL A 80 17.92 3.78 32.05
C VAL A 80 18.60 3.33 33.35
N THR A 81 19.58 2.41 33.25
CA THR A 81 20.34 1.95 34.41
C THR A 81 21.18 3.07 35.00
N ALA A 82 21.82 3.89 34.16
CA ALA A 82 22.58 5.05 34.59
C ALA A 82 21.69 6.11 35.26
N GLU A 83 20.50 6.37 34.70
CA GLU A 83 19.50 7.24 35.31
C GLU A 83 19.08 6.71 36.68
N TRP A 84 18.77 5.42 36.79
CA TRP A 84 18.40 4.79 38.06
C TRP A 84 19.51 4.89 39.11
N ILE A 85 20.77 4.64 38.72
CA ILE A 85 21.94 4.81 39.59
C ILE A 85 22.05 6.28 40.02
N GLY A 86 21.88 7.24 39.09
CA GLY A 86 21.88 8.67 39.38
C GLY A 86 20.81 9.04 40.40
N ARG A 87 19.57 8.59 40.20
CA ARG A 87 18.45 8.79 41.14
C ARG A 87 18.74 8.18 42.52
N LYS A 88 19.31 6.96 42.56
CA LYS A 88 19.68 6.28 43.81
C LYS A 88 20.80 7.00 44.55
N ARG A 89 21.79 7.53 43.84
CA ARG A 89 22.89 8.34 44.42
C ARG A 89 22.41 9.70 44.91
N ALA A 90 21.40 10.28 44.26
CA ALA A 90 20.74 11.51 44.68
C ALA A 90 19.77 11.32 45.86
N LYS A 91 19.63 10.10 46.42
CA LYS A 91 18.69 9.75 47.52
C LYS A 91 17.23 10.13 47.24
N LEU A 92 16.83 10.13 45.97
CA LEU A 92 15.44 10.38 45.54
C LEU A 92 14.59 9.09 45.51
N LEU A 93 15.16 7.98 46.00
CA LEU A 93 14.52 6.68 46.27
C LEU A 93 15.04 6.13 47.61
#